data_AF-A0A7C2U496-F1
#
_entry.id   AF-A0A7C2U496-F1
#
_cell.length_a   1.000
_cell.length_b   1.000
_cell.length_c   1.000
_cell.angle_alpha   90.00
_cell.angle_beta   90.00
_cell.angle_gamma   90.00
#
_symmetry.space_group_name_H-M   'P 1'
#
loop_
_entity.id
_entity.type
_entity.pdbx_description
1 polymer ?
#
loop_
_entity_poly.entity_id
_entity_poly.type
_entity_poly.pdbx_seq_one_letter_code
_entity_poly.pdbx_strand_id
1 'polypeptide(L)'
;MPRPDRIVECAREPQLNAWGHFVEAEHAELGRVVLEGCRFHLSRTPARMRWAGPLLGQHNHLVLSQLLGLTEEEIAQLAASGALE
;
A
#
# COMPACT_ATOMS: atom_id res chain seq x y z
N MET A 1 -23.85 -4.41 15.54
CA MET A 1 -22.42 -4.09 15.31
C MET A 1 -21.60 -4.78 16.39
N PRO A 2 -20.45 -5.42 16.08
CA PRO A 2 -19.66 -6.09 17.11
C PRO A 2 -19.15 -5.09 18.15
N ARG A 3 -19.00 -5.56 19.39
CA ARG A 3 -18.53 -4.73 20.50
C ARG A 3 -17.03 -4.40 20.32
N PRO A 4 -16.55 -3.20 20.68
CA PRO A 4 -15.17 -2.76 20.42
C PRO A 4 -14.09 -3.67 21.03
N ASP A 5 -14.37 -4.28 22.18
CA ASP A 5 -13.48 -5.22 22.88
C ASP A 5 -13.15 -6.45 22.03
N ARG A 6 -14.07 -6.89 21.17
CA ARG A 6 -13.87 -8.06 20.30
C ARG A 6 -12.93 -7.79 19.13
N ILE A 7 -12.75 -6.54 18.71
CA ILE A 7 -11.88 -6.20 17.56
C ILE A 7 -10.42 -6.47 17.92
N VAL A 8 -10.01 -6.13 19.14
CA VAL A 8 -8.65 -6.36 19.64
C VAL A 8 -8.37 -7.85 19.82
N GLU A 9 -9.37 -8.63 20.25
CA GLU A 9 -9.25 -10.09 20.36
C GLU A 9 -9.09 -10.75 18.99
N CYS A 10 -9.83 -10.31 17.97
CA CYS A 10 -9.67 -10.81 16.60
C CYS A 10 -8.24 -10.63 16.07
N ALA A 11 -7.58 -9.50 16.37
CA ALA A 11 -6.20 -9.27 15.94
C ALA A 11 -5.18 -10.26 16.54
N ARG A 12 -5.53 -10.94 17.65
CA ARG A 12 -4.67 -11.90 18.35
C ARG A 12 -5.10 -13.35 18.11
N GLU A 13 -6.09 -13.57 17.24
CA GLU A 13 -6.68 -14.89 17.03
C GLU A 13 -5.67 -15.84 16.32
N PRO A 14 -5.46 -17.07 16.85
CA PRO A 14 -4.42 -17.98 16.33
C PRO A 14 -4.60 -18.39 14.86
N GLN A 15 -5.83 -18.60 14.42
CA GLN A 15 -6.13 -18.97 13.03
C GLN A 15 -5.76 -17.83 12.06
N LEU A 16 -6.06 -16.58 12.41
CA LEU A 16 -5.71 -15.42 11.59
C LEU A 16 -4.19 -15.23 11.50
N ASN A 17 -3.46 -15.47 12.60
CA ASN A 17 -2.00 -15.45 12.60
C ASN A 17 -1.41 -16.60 11.76
N ALA A 18 -1.95 -17.82 11.89
CA ALA A 18 -1.53 -18.97 11.09
C ALA A 18 -1.77 -18.76 9.58
N TRP A 19 -2.79 -17.96 9.23
CA TRP A 19 -3.10 -17.57 7.86
C TRP A 19 -2.31 -16.35 7.37
N GLY A 20 -1.44 -15.76 8.20
CA GLY A 20 -0.70 -14.55 7.84
C GLY A 20 -1.62 -13.37 7.50
N HIS A 21 -2.78 -13.29 8.17
CA HIS A 21 -3.79 -12.29 7.83
C HIS A 21 -3.34 -10.86 8.13
N PHE A 22 -2.53 -10.66 9.17
CA PHE A 22 -1.96 -9.36 9.50
C PHE A 22 -0.50 -9.32 9.03
N VAL A 23 -0.18 -8.35 8.19
CA VAL A 23 1.15 -8.20 7.60
C VAL A 23 1.72 -6.87 8.00
N GLU A 24 3.00 -6.88 8.38
CA GLU A 24 3.73 -5.66 8.71
C GLU A 24 4.42 -5.08 7.49
N ALA A 25 4.38 -3.77 7.35
CA ALA A 25 5.09 -3.05 6.31
C ALA A 25 5.59 -1.70 6.83
N GLU A 26 6.68 -1.23 6.24
CA GLU A 26 7.20 0.12 6.48
C GLU A 26 6.47 1.12 5.58
N HIS A 27 5.91 2.16 6.21
CA HIS A 27 5.33 3.32 5.55
C HIS A 27 6.24 4.53 5.75
N ALA A 28 6.45 5.33 4.70
CA ALA A 28 7.44 6.42 4.72
C ALA A 28 7.20 7.46 5.84
N GLU A 29 5.93 7.73 6.19
CA GLU A 29 5.60 8.70 7.24
C GLU A 29 5.13 8.08 8.56
N LEU A 30 4.62 6.84 8.53
CA LEU A 30 4.00 6.21 9.69
C LEU A 30 4.94 5.19 10.35
N GLY A 31 6.08 4.90 9.73
CA GLY A 31 6.98 3.82 10.11
C GLY A 31 6.32 2.45 9.95
N ARG A 32 6.61 1.54 10.87
CA ARG A 32 6.05 0.19 10.87
C ARG A 32 4.55 0.21 11.17
N VAL A 33 3.76 -0.24 10.20
CA VAL A 33 2.30 -0.38 10.30
C VAL A 33 1.86 -1.83 10.11
N VAL A 34 0.69 -2.17 10.66
CA VAL A 34 0.03 -3.47 10.47
C VAL A 34 -1.14 -3.29 9.52
N LEU A 35 -1.19 -4.11 8.48
CA LEU A 35 -2.22 -4.09 7.43
C LEU A 35 -2.93 -5.45 7.35
N GLU A 36 -4.21 -5.43 6.97
CA GLU A 36 -4.90 -6.65 6.55
C GLU A 36 -4.34 -7.12 5.20
N GLY A 37 -3.83 -8.35 5.17
CA GLY A 37 -3.39 -9.05 3.97
C GLY A 37 -4.54 -9.61 3.14
N CYS A 38 -4.21 -10.22 2.00
CA CYS A 38 -5.20 -10.86 1.15
C CYS A 38 -5.90 -12.01 1.88
N ARG A 39 -7.23 -12.06 1.80
CA ARG A 39 -8.05 -13.13 2.43
C ARG A 39 -7.98 -14.46 1.68
N PHE A 40 -7.38 -14.48 0.48
CA PHE A 40 -7.34 -15.65 -0.38
C PHE A 40 -5.92 -16.20 -0.53
N HIS A 41 -5.80 -17.51 -0.33
CA HIS A 41 -4.58 -18.27 -0.59
C HIS A 41 -4.71 -19.00 -1.92
N LEU A 42 -4.07 -18.45 -2.96
CA LEU A 42 -4.07 -19.02 -4.30
C LEU A 42 -2.75 -19.74 -4.55
N SER A 43 -2.81 -21.03 -4.82
CA SER A 43 -1.61 -21.87 -5.00
C SER A 43 -0.76 -21.47 -6.21
N ARG A 44 -1.37 -20.95 -7.28
CA ARG A 44 -0.68 -20.52 -8.50
C ARG A 44 -0.25 -19.06 -8.49
N THR A 45 -1.02 -18.20 -7.84
CA THR A 45 -0.84 -16.74 -7.85
C THR A 45 -1.00 -16.18 -6.44
N PRO A 46 -0.11 -16.55 -5.50
CA PRO A 46 -0.21 -16.08 -4.12
C PRO A 46 -0.11 -14.56 -4.09
N ALA A 47 -1.00 -13.92 -3.33
CA ALA A 47 -0.93 -12.49 -3.12
C ALA A 47 0.36 -12.14 -2.36
N ARG A 48 1.07 -11.13 -2.83
CA ARG A 48 2.29 -10.63 -2.19
C ARG A 48 2.14 -9.14 -1.94
N MET A 49 2.02 -8.77 -0.67
CA MET A 49 2.11 -7.36 -0.27
C MET A 49 3.58 -6.96 -0.29
N ARG A 50 3.93 -6.01 -1.16
CA ARG A 50 5.32 -5.59 -1.38
C ARG A 50 5.73 -4.38 -0.52
N TRP A 51 4.76 -3.65 0.01
CA TRP A 51 4.92 -2.29 0.51
C TRP A 51 3.62 -1.80 1.14
N ALA A 52 3.75 -0.84 2.07
CA ALA A 52 2.61 -0.08 2.57
C ALA A 52 2.06 0.87 1.48
N GLY A 53 0.95 1.55 1.79
CA GLY A 53 0.41 2.58 0.90
C GLY A 53 1.47 3.63 0.54
N PRO A 54 1.51 4.14 -0.70
CA PRO A 54 2.47 5.15 -1.09
C PRO A 54 2.04 6.54 -0.63
N LEU A 55 3.00 7.46 -0.55
CA LEU A 55 2.72 8.88 -0.36
C LEU A 55 2.04 9.48 -1.60
N LEU A 56 1.37 10.62 -1.39
CA LEU A 56 0.84 11.41 -2.49
C LEU A 56 1.97 11.76 -3.47
N GLY A 57 1.78 11.46 -4.74
CA GLY A 57 2.74 11.75 -5.80
C GLY A 57 3.99 10.87 -5.85
N GLN A 58 4.15 9.87 -4.96
CA GLN A 58 5.39 9.08 -4.82
C GLN A 58 5.88 8.44 -6.15
N HIS A 59 4.97 8.11 -7.07
CA HIS A 59 5.31 7.50 -8.36
C HIS A 59 5.05 8.40 -9.57
N ASN A 60 4.76 9.70 -9.37
CA ASN A 60 4.46 10.59 -10.48
C ASN A 60 5.59 10.57 -11.51
N HIS A 61 6.84 10.74 -11.08
CA HIS A 61 7.99 10.72 -12.00
C HIS A 61 8.13 9.36 -12.69
N LEU A 62 8.05 8.24 -11.96
CA LEU A 62 8.16 6.89 -12.55
C LEU A 62 7.10 6.65 -13.62
N VAL A 63 5.85 7.03 -13.36
CA VAL A 63 4.75 6.82 -14.31
C VAL A 63 4.87 7.76 -15.50
N LEU A 64 5.02 9.06 -15.26
CA LEU A 64 5.07 10.06 -16.32
C LEU A 64 6.28 9.86 -17.24
N SER A 65 7.46 9.54 -16.69
CA SER A 65 8.66 9.30 -17.48
C SER A 65 8.72 7.89 -18.08
N GLN A 66 8.66 6.84 -17.26
CA GLN A 66 9.00 5.48 -17.71
C GLN A 66 7.84 4.77 -18.40
N LEU A 67 6.59 5.07 -18.01
CA LEU A 67 5.41 4.41 -18.59
C LEU A 67 4.76 5.24 -19.69
N LEU A 68 4.71 6.57 -19.52
CA LEU A 68 4.09 7.48 -20.48
C LEU A 68 5.09 8.15 -21.43
N GLY A 69 6.40 8.13 -21.11
CA GLY A 69 7.44 8.62 -22.00
C GLY A 69 7.57 10.13 -22.08
N LEU A 70 7.06 10.88 -21.09
CA LEU A 70 7.18 12.34 -21.07
C LEU A 70 8.63 12.75 -20.82
N THR A 71 9.02 13.87 -21.43
CA THR A 71 10.33 14.49 -21.13
C THR A 71 10.31 15.20 -19.78
N GLU A 72 11.49 15.49 -19.25
CA GLU A 72 11.61 16.27 -18.00
C GLU A 72 10.98 17.66 -18.13
N GLU A 73 11.05 18.28 -19.31
CA GLU A 73 10.41 19.56 -19.58
C GLU A 73 8.87 19.47 -19.51
N GLU A 74 8.28 18.42 -20.08
CA GLU A 74 6.83 18.21 -20.04
C GLU A 74 6.34 17.95 -18.60
N ILE A 75 7.09 17.14 -17.84
CA ILE A 75 6.79 16.87 -16.42
C ILE A 75 6.91 18.16 -15.60
N ALA A 76 7.94 18.98 -15.84
CA ALA A 76 8.10 20.26 -15.17
C ALA A 76 6.95 21.23 -15.48
N GLN A 77 6.42 21.24 -16.71
CA GLN A 77 5.24 22.03 -17.06
C GLN A 77 3.99 21.57 -16.31
N LEU A 78 3.77 20.25 -16.20
CA LEU A 78 2.66 19.70 -15.41
C LEU A 78 2.76 20.11 -13.95
N ALA A 79 3.95 20.00 -13.35
CA ALA A 79 4.20 20.47 -11.99
C ALA A 79 3.91 21.98 -11.85
N ALA A 80 4.45 22.81 -12.76
CA ALA A 80 4.27 24.26 -12.73
C ALA A 80 2.81 24.70 -12.91
N SER A 81 1.99 23.90 -13.59
CA SER A 81 0.55 24.15 -13.74
C SER A 81 -0.28 23.79 -12.49
N GLY A 82 0.32 23.16 -11.49
CA GLY A 82 -0.37 22.65 -10.30
C GLY A 82 -1.12 21.34 -10.53
N ALA A 83 -0.92 20.67 -11.66
CA ALA A 83 -1.62 19.42 -12.00
C ALA A 83 -1.11 18.20 -11.21
N LEU A 84 0.01 18.31 -10.48
CA LEU A 84 0.64 17.23 -9.72
C LEU A 84 0.56 17.40 -8.20
N GLU A 85 -0.19 18.41 -7.72
CA GLU A 85 -0.36 18.78 -6.30
C GLU A 85 -1.74 18.40 -5.77
#